data_AF-T1CMV2-F1
#
_entry.id   AF-T1CMV2-F1
#
_cell.length_a   1.000
_cell.length_b   1.000
_cell.length_c   1.000
_cell.angle_alpha   90.00
_cell.angle_beta   90.00
_cell.angle_gamma   90.00
#
_symmetry.space_group_name_H-M   'P 1'
#
loop_
_entity.id
_entity.type
_entity.pdbx_description
1 polymer ?
#
loop_
_entity_poly.entity_id
_entity_poly.type
_entity_poly.pdbx_seq_one_letter_code
_entity_poly.pdbx_strand_id
1 'polypeptide(L)'
;MEILTIKINDKIPFDSLEYKSLRDENKHGILHAAYYGANTTNEDRSQELQILENEIRDKKARIFHIPIPRYTICHDESATINYIGFVYKDNGLPCEASLPCVTQADKENALRWFDEVENISFWRMRSKKQVKEFLKFMYFKYFSKKAKYNAKILQDPTKIKYLLPHPYFSNMCHFTTEDYAGLLIWIDYAKAHNLDYYIITPPQYRGYQKYYDWYIQEILDIESIPKDRIITLNHQNHKVKNLYHTSSIRFSTYQYQAIRKLQHTLYDPNFKSLGDRIYISRKKSYRRFLINDDEIAEILECEYGFRRIYMEDYDLKTKINIMLRTKVLMSVEGTSFMNGLFTEPINALGGGQAKLIGIRSHEMTNDTLAYLGILKNVEYLPIICDIKEQIGEGKSVWACSNLYLNPDYLRQKLSLYEIQKI
;
A
#
# COMPACT_ATOMS: atom_id res chain seq x y z
N MET A 1 13.73 17.85 -9.60
CA MET A 1 13.11 16.54 -9.34
C MET A 1 13.33 16.21 -7.88
N GLU A 2 12.38 15.60 -7.19
CA GLU A 2 12.60 15.16 -5.80
C GLU A 2 13.43 13.87 -5.82
N ILE A 3 14.34 13.70 -4.87
CA ILE A 3 15.19 12.51 -4.76
C ILE A 3 14.93 11.89 -3.39
N LEU A 4 14.60 10.60 -3.38
CA LEU A 4 14.51 9.78 -2.18
C LEU A 4 15.87 9.16 -1.89
N THR A 5 16.44 9.45 -0.73
CA THR A 5 17.68 8.81 -0.29
C THR A 5 17.37 7.59 0.57
N ILE A 6 17.75 6.41 0.10
CA ILE A 6 17.67 5.16 0.88
C ILE A 6 19.06 4.78 1.36
N LYS A 7 19.20 4.47 2.64
CA LYS A 7 20.45 3.95 3.23
C LYS A 7 20.27 2.54 3.79
N ILE A 8 21.08 1.59 3.33
CA ILE A 8 21.24 0.27 3.98
C ILE A 8 22.06 0.47 5.26
N ASN A 9 21.50 0.09 6.40
CA ASN A 9 22.13 0.27 7.70
C ASN A 9 23.48 -0.47 7.80
N ASP A 10 24.47 0.16 8.43
CA ASP A 10 25.84 -0.36 8.57
C ASP A 10 25.89 -1.64 9.42
N LYS A 11 24.87 -1.88 10.25
CA LYS A 11 24.66 -3.13 11.00
C LYS A 11 24.36 -4.34 10.11
N ILE A 12 24.10 -4.14 8.82
CA ILE A 12 23.88 -5.21 7.84
C ILE A 12 25.23 -5.50 7.16
N PRO A 13 25.91 -6.63 7.47
CA PRO A 13 27.21 -6.94 6.90
C PRO A 13 27.13 -7.14 5.38
N PHE A 14 28.14 -6.70 4.65
CA PHE A 14 28.16 -6.73 3.19
C PHE A 14 28.02 -8.15 2.61
N ASP A 15 28.58 -9.15 3.29
CA ASP A 15 28.58 -10.56 2.90
C ASP A 15 27.34 -11.34 3.38
N SER A 16 26.48 -10.70 4.18
CA SER A 16 25.26 -11.31 4.73
C SER A 16 24.19 -11.60 3.67
N LEU A 17 23.29 -12.53 4.00
CA LEU A 17 22.12 -12.83 3.17
C LEU A 17 21.17 -11.64 3.07
N GLU A 18 21.06 -10.84 4.14
CA GLU A 18 20.28 -9.61 4.17
C GLU A 18 20.75 -8.61 3.12
N TYR A 19 22.06 -8.34 3.10
CA TYR A 19 22.64 -7.39 2.15
C TYR A 19 22.45 -7.86 0.72
N LYS A 20 22.75 -9.14 0.44
CA LYS A 20 22.53 -9.76 -0.87
C LYS A 20 21.07 -9.69 -1.28
N SER A 21 20.14 -9.94 -0.35
CA SER A 21 18.71 -9.87 -0.62
C SER A 21 18.27 -8.46 -1.03
N LEU A 22 18.71 -7.42 -0.30
CA LEU A 22 18.35 -6.04 -0.63
C LEU A 22 18.97 -5.55 -1.96
N ARG A 23 20.02 -6.21 -2.44
CA ARG A 23 20.82 -5.83 -3.62
C ARG A 23 20.59 -6.71 -4.84
N ASP A 24 19.74 -7.73 -4.74
CA ASP A 24 19.50 -8.67 -5.84
C ASP A 24 18.80 -7.98 -7.02
N GLU A 25 19.53 -7.87 -8.14
CA GLU A 25 19.09 -7.23 -9.38
C GLU A 25 17.97 -7.99 -10.10
N ASN A 26 17.79 -9.27 -9.81
CA ASN A 26 16.75 -10.09 -10.44
C ASN A 26 15.36 -9.87 -9.83
N LYS A 27 15.29 -9.15 -8.71
CA LYS A 27 14.03 -8.84 -8.03
C LYS A 27 13.38 -7.62 -8.65
N HIS A 28 12.08 -7.48 -8.37
CA HIS A 28 11.45 -6.16 -8.40
C HIS A 28 12.09 -5.34 -7.28
N GLY A 29 13.22 -4.72 -7.62
CA GLY A 29 14.15 -4.06 -6.71
C GLY A 29 13.94 -2.55 -6.64
N ILE A 30 14.91 -1.86 -6.03
CA ILE A 30 15.00 -0.39 -5.94
C ILE A 30 14.87 0.26 -7.32
N LEU A 31 15.51 -0.32 -8.34
CA LEU A 31 15.43 0.14 -9.73
C LEU A 31 14.01 0.01 -10.29
N HIS A 32 13.31 -1.08 -9.97
CA HIS A 32 11.92 -1.27 -10.37
C HIS A 32 11.00 -0.26 -9.67
N ALA A 33 11.22 0.02 -8.39
CA ALA A 33 10.50 1.08 -7.68
C ALA A 33 10.69 2.45 -8.36
N ALA A 34 11.92 2.77 -8.78
CA ALA A 34 12.25 3.98 -9.53
C ALA A 34 11.57 4.03 -10.91
N TYR A 35 11.67 2.96 -11.70
CA TYR A 35 11.10 2.88 -13.05
C TYR A 35 9.57 2.86 -13.07
N TYR A 36 8.94 2.09 -12.18
CA TYR A 36 7.48 1.87 -12.24
C TYR A 36 6.68 2.85 -11.40
N GLY A 37 7.30 3.53 -10.43
CA GLY A 37 6.73 4.76 -9.91
C GLY A 37 6.68 5.84 -11.00
N ALA A 38 7.56 5.79 -12.00
CA ALA A 38 7.87 6.95 -12.82
C ALA A 38 6.73 7.45 -13.70
N ASN A 39 5.99 6.60 -14.42
CA ASN A 39 4.98 6.97 -15.44
C ASN A 39 5.31 8.18 -16.35
N THR A 40 6.55 8.65 -16.35
CA THR A 40 7.06 9.77 -17.14
C THR A 40 7.87 9.19 -18.27
N THR A 41 7.80 9.86 -19.42
CA THR A 41 8.66 9.59 -20.57
C THR A 41 10.12 9.57 -20.11
N ASN A 42 10.87 8.54 -20.52
CA ASN A 42 12.25 8.30 -20.08
C ASN A 42 13.21 9.48 -20.36
N GLU A 43 12.83 10.42 -21.21
CA GLU A 43 13.66 11.52 -21.69
C GLU A 43 14.04 12.52 -20.57
N ASP A 44 13.16 12.80 -19.61
CA ASP A 44 13.37 13.84 -18.59
C ASP A 44 14.26 13.43 -17.40
N ARG A 45 14.70 12.16 -17.32
CA ARG A 45 15.38 11.61 -16.11
C ARG A 45 16.61 10.77 -16.41
N SER A 46 17.13 10.84 -17.63
CA SER A 46 18.24 10.00 -18.07
C SER A 46 19.45 10.12 -17.13
N GLN A 47 19.75 11.31 -16.59
CA GLN A 47 20.89 11.52 -15.71
C GLN A 47 20.72 10.89 -14.32
N GLU A 48 19.60 11.12 -13.62
CA GLU A 48 19.40 10.58 -12.27
C GLU A 48 19.14 9.08 -12.27
N LEU A 49 18.48 8.55 -13.30
CA LEU A 49 18.39 7.11 -13.50
C LEU A 49 19.78 6.51 -13.72
N GLN A 50 20.65 7.17 -14.49
CA GLN A 50 22.02 6.71 -14.68
C GLN A 50 22.82 6.70 -13.37
N ILE A 51 22.61 7.69 -12.49
CA ILE A 51 23.21 7.71 -11.14
C ILE A 51 22.75 6.50 -10.34
N LEU A 52 21.43 6.27 -10.24
CA LEU A 52 20.88 5.13 -9.51
C LEU A 52 21.38 3.79 -10.09
N GLU A 53 21.46 3.66 -11.41
CA GLU A 53 22.01 2.46 -12.05
C GLU A 53 23.47 2.22 -11.68
N ASN A 54 24.28 3.27 -11.62
CA ASN A 54 25.68 3.16 -11.21
C ASN A 54 25.80 2.74 -9.73
N GLU A 55 24.96 3.30 -8.85
CA GLU A 55 24.85 2.89 -7.45
C GLU A 55 24.38 1.43 -7.33
N ILE A 56 23.49 0.98 -8.21
CA ILE A 56 23.04 -0.41 -8.23
C ILE A 56 24.12 -1.35 -8.74
N ARG A 57 24.95 -0.95 -9.69
CA ARG A 57 26.10 -1.75 -10.16
C ARG A 57 27.23 -1.81 -9.15
N ASP A 58 27.46 -0.77 -8.36
CA ASP A 58 28.44 -0.80 -7.28
C ASP A 58 27.94 -1.70 -6.13
N LYS A 59 28.44 -2.94 -6.09
CA LYS A 59 28.06 -3.91 -5.06
C LYS A 59 28.19 -3.33 -3.65
N LYS A 60 29.16 -2.46 -3.37
CA LYS A 60 29.46 -1.86 -2.06
C LYS A 60 28.62 -0.63 -1.72
N ALA A 61 27.83 -0.11 -2.66
CA ALA A 61 26.95 1.02 -2.41
C ALA A 61 25.92 0.69 -1.33
N ARG A 62 25.84 1.56 -0.33
CA ARG A 62 24.84 1.51 0.75
C ARG A 62 23.80 2.60 0.64
N ILE A 63 24.02 3.59 -0.23
CA ILE A 63 23.16 4.75 -0.40
C ILE A 63 22.62 4.71 -1.83
N PHE A 64 21.32 4.90 -1.97
CA PHE A 64 20.62 4.94 -3.24
C PHE A 64 19.83 6.23 -3.37
N HIS A 65 20.00 6.93 -4.48
CA HIS A 65 19.27 8.14 -4.82
C HIS A 65 18.18 7.79 -5.82
N ILE A 66 16.98 7.50 -5.33
CA ILE A 66 15.85 7.16 -6.19
C ILE A 66 15.20 8.46 -6.68
N PRO A 67 15.15 8.71 -8.00
CA PRO A 67 14.37 9.83 -8.52
C PRO A 67 12.88 9.58 -8.28
N ILE A 68 12.23 10.49 -7.55
CA ILE A 68 10.80 10.42 -7.25
C ILE A 68 10.01 10.97 -8.44
N PRO A 69 8.93 10.29 -8.86
CA PRO A 69 8.08 10.79 -9.92
C PRO A 69 7.37 12.08 -9.56
N ARG A 70 7.31 13.02 -10.52
CA ARG A 70 6.28 14.06 -10.46
C ARG A 70 4.93 13.40 -10.67
N TYR A 71 4.02 13.63 -9.74
CA TYR A 71 2.62 13.29 -9.95
C TYR A 71 2.01 14.27 -10.96
N THR A 72 0.96 13.81 -11.64
CA THR A 72 0.10 14.66 -12.46
C THR A 72 -1.34 14.48 -12.02
N ILE A 73 -2.11 15.57 -12.10
CA ILE A 73 -3.56 15.50 -12.03
C ILE A 73 -4.05 15.31 -13.45
N CYS A 74 -4.56 14.12 -13.73
CA CYS A 74 -5.11 13.75 -15.01
C CYS A 74 -6.57 14.19 -15.08
N HIS A 75 -6.99 14.66 -16.25
CA HIS A 75 -8.38 14.99 -16.56
C HIS A 75 -8.78 14.23 -17.82
N ASP A 76 -9.83 13.42 -17.70
CA ASP A 76 -10.47 12.70 -18.79
C ASP A 76 -11.88 13.25 -19.00
N GLU A 77 -12.14 13.85 -20.17
CA GLU A 77 -13.48 14.36 -20.54
C GLU A 77 -14.53 13.23 -20.54
N SER A 78 -14.10 12.05 -20.99
CA SER A 78 -14.85 10.78 -20.97
C SER A 78 -13.90 9.64 -20.62
N ALA A 79 -14.33 8.79 -19.69
CA ALA A 79 -13.65 7.56 -19.35
C ALA A 79 -14.67 6.50 -18.93
N THR A 80 -14.22 5.25 -18.83
CA THR A 80 -14.95 4.21 -18.10
C THR A 80 -14.17 3.86 -16.84
N ILE A 81 -14.85 3.66 -15.72
CA ILE A 81 -14.25 3.14 -14.49
C ILE A 81 -14.90 1.82 -14.14
N ASN A 82 -14.11 0.83 -13.72
CA ASN A 82 -14.67 -0.41 -13.20
C ASN A 82 -14.94 -0.32 -11.69
N TYR A 83 -15.54 -1.37 -11.14
CA TYR A 83 -15.94 -1.40 -9.74
C TYR A 83 -14.79 -1.42 -8.73
N ILE A 84 -13.55 -1.67 -9.16
CA ILE A 84 -12.37 -1.63 -8.27
C ILE A 84 -11.53 -0.37 -8.45
N GLY A 85 -11.92 0.54 -9.35
CA GLY A 85 -11.25 1.84 -9.53
C GLY A 85 -10.21 1.87 -10.65
N PHE A 86 -10.17 0.89 -11.56
CA PHE A 86 -9.38 1.05 -12.80
C PHE A 86 -10.08 2.05 -13.74
N VAL A 87 -9.30 2.93 -14.37
CA VAL A 87 -9.77 3.84 -15.41
C VAL A 87 -9.43 3.27 -16.78
N TYR A 88 -10.35 3.40 -17.73
CA TYR A 88 -10.24 2.95 -19.11
C TYR A 88 -10.60 4.10 -20.04
N LYS A 89 -9.85 4.22 -21.13
CA LYS A 89 -10.16 5.13 -22.23
C LYS A 89 -11.41 4.65 -22.98
N ASP A 90 -11.99 5.49 -23.83
CA ASP A 90 -13.21 5.15 -24.59
C ASP A 90 -13.05 3.92 -25.51
N ASN A 91 -11.82 3.57 -25.89
CA ASN A 91 -11.49 2.36 -26.65
C ASN A 91 -11.37 1.09 -25.77
N GLY A 92 -11.66 1.18 -24.46
CA GLY A 92 -11.59 0.07 -23.51
C GLY A 92 -10.18 -0.25 -22.99
N LEU A 93 -9.14 0.46 -23.43
CA LEU A 93 -7.79 0.23 -22.93
C LEU A 93 -7.59 0.89 -21.56
N PRO A 94 -6.88 0.24 -20.61
CA PRO A 94 -6.55 0.85 -19.33
C PRO A 94 -5.80 2.18 -19.51
N CYS A 95 -6.19 3.18 -18.73
CA CYS A 95 -5.47 4.44 -18.64
C CYS A 95 -4.19 4.22 -17.83
N GLU A 96 -3.04 4.22 -18.50
CA GLU A 96 -1.75 3.91 -17.87
C GLU A 96 -1.40 4.83 -16.69
N ALA A 97 -1.82 6.09 -16.76
CA ALA A 97 -1.63 7.05 -15.67
C ALA A 97 -2.33 6.62 -14.38
N SER A 98 -3.51 5.97 -14.49
CA SER A 98 -4.29 5.48 -13.35
C SER A 98 -3.78 4.15 -12.79
N LEU A 99 -2.84 3.49 -13.47
CA LEU A 99 -2.33 2.19 -13.02
C LEU A 99 -1.33 2.40 -11.87
N PRO A 100 -1.42 1.60 -10.79
CA PRO A 100 -0.46 1.66 -9.69
C PRO A 100 0.97 1.28 -10.15
N CYS A 101 1.04 0.41 -11.17
CA CYS A 101 2.24 0.07 -11.92
C CYS A 101 1.85 -0.21 -13.38
N VAL A 102 2.69 0.18 -14.34
CA VAL A 102 2.48 -0.10 -15.77
C VAL A 102 3.19 -1.40 -16.15
N THR A 103 2.95 -2.47 -15.39
CA THR A 103 3.39 -3.81 -15.80
C THR A 103 2.37 -4.40 -16.78
N GLN A 104 2.83 -5.27 -17.68
CA GLN A 104 1.94 -6.02 -18.57
C GLN A 104 0.91 -6.84 -17.79
N ALA A 105 1.31 -7.45 -16.66
CA ALA A 105 0.42 -8.22 -15.80
C ALA A 105 -0.68 -7.35 -15.17
N ASP A 106 -0.38 -6.10 -14.78
CA ASP A 106 -1.39 -5.17 -14.26
C ASP A 106 -2.38 -4.75 -15.36
N LYS A 107 -1.91 -4.50 -16.59
CA LYS A 107 -2.78 -4.22 -17.74
C LYS A 107 -3.71 -5.40 -18.03
N GLU A 108 -3.18 -6.62 -18.06
CA GLU A 108 -3.96 -7.85 -18.26
C GLU A 108 -4.96 -8.09 -17.14
N ASN A 109 -4.57 -7.87 -15.88
CA ASN A 109 -5.48 -7.94 -14.75
C ASN A 109 -6.60 -6.90 -14.88
N ALA A 110 -6.28 -5.64 -15.22
CA ALA A 110 -7.27 -4.59 -15.43
C ALA A 110 -8.26 -4.95 -16.55
N LEU A 111 -7.77 -5.44 -17.69
CA LEU A 111 -8.62 -5.91 -18.78
C LEU A 111 -9.51 -7.08 -18.35
N ARG A 112 -8.95 -8.07 -17.64
CA ARG A 112 -9.73 -9.20 -17.11
C ARG A 112 -10.88 -8.71 -16.22
N TRP A 113 -10.64 -7.77 -15.31
CA TRP A 113 -11.68 -7.23 -14.44
C TRP A 113 -12.76 -6.45 -15.21
N PHE A 114 -12.36 -5.72 -16.26
CA PHE A 114 -13.30 -5.02 -17.14
C PHE A 114 -14.20 -6.02 -17.86
N ASP A 115 -13.59 -7.01 -18.52
CA ASP A 115 -14.27 -8.04 -19.30
C ASP A 115 -15.15 -8.94 -18.44
N GLU A 116 -14.72 -9.24 -17.20
CA GLU A 116 -15.50 -10.01 -16.24
C GLU A 116 -16.86 -9.37 -15.96
N VAL A 117 -16.95 -8.03 -15.95
CA VAL A 117 -18.19 -7.28 -15.72
C VAL A 117 -18.95 -7.01 -17.00
N GLU A 118 -18.25 -6.66 -18.08
CA GLU A 118 -18.87 -6.33 -19.38
C GLU A 118 -19.52 -7.56 -20.02
N ASN A 119 -18.88 -8.73 -19.87
CA ASN A 119 -19.33 -9.97 -20.49
C ASN A 119 -20.19 -10.84 -19.58
N ILE A 120 -20.66 -10.33 -18.43
CA ILE A 120 -21.59 -11.08 -17.57
C ILE A 120 -22.88 -11.33 -18.36
N SER A 121 -23.13 -12.59 -18.68
CA SER A 121 -24.31 -13.03 -19.41
C SER A 121 -24.92 -14.25 -18.75
N PHE A 122 -26.25 -14.26 -18.66
CA PHE A 122 -27.02 -15.37 -18.11
C PHE A 122 -26.64 -16.71 -18.77
N TRP A 123 -26.43 -16.69 -20.08
CA TRP A 123 -26.12 -17.87 -20.89
C TRP A 123 -24.72 -18.44 -20.67
N ARG A 124 -23.81 -17.68 -20.06
CA ARG A 124 -22.40 -18.07 -19.84
C ARG A 124 -22.12 -18.55 -18.41
N MET A 125 -23.13 -18.60 -17.55
CA MET A 125 -22.96 -18.96 -16.14
C MET A 125 -22.86 -20.48 -15.97
N ARG A 126 -21.73 -20.95 -15.44
CA ARG A 126 -21.45 -22.37 -15.17
C ARG A 126 -21.26 -22.68 -13.68
N SER A 127 -21.30 -21.66 -12.82
CA SER A 127 -21.03 -21.80 -11.40
C SER A 127 -21.96 -20.95 -10.54
N LYS A 128 -22.17 -21.38 -9.29
CA LYS A 128 -22.92 -20.59 -8.28
C LYS A 128 -22.31 -19.20 -8.06
N LYS A 129 -20.98 -19.06 -8.18
CA LYS A 129 -20.28 -17.78 -8.08
C LYS A 129 -20.72 -16.83 -9.20
N GLN A 130 -20.75 -17.28 -10.45
CA GLN A 130 -21.17 -16.47 -11.60
C GLN A 130 -22.64 -16.05 -11.50
N VAL A 131 -23.53 -16.96 -11.06
CA VAL A 131 -24.94 -16.62 -10.79
C VAL A 131 -25.06 -15.50 -9.76
N LYS A 132 -24.29 -15.59 -8.67
CA LYS A 132 -24.26 -14.57 -7.62
C LYS A 132 -23.77 -13.21 -8.14
N GLU A 133 -22.70 -13.19 -8.94
CA GLU A 133 -22.19 -11.93 -9.53
C GLU A 133 -23.18 -11.34 -10.55
N PHE A 134 -23.84 -12.16 -11.38
CA PHE A 134 -24.89 -11.70 -12.28
C PHE A 134 -26.08 -11.09 -11.53
N LEU A 135 -26.55 -11.73 -10.46
CA LEU A 135 -27.65 -11.19 -9.65
C LEU A 135 -27.28 -9.85 -9.01
N LYS A 136 -26.02 -9.70 -8.53
CA LYS A 136 -25.53 -8.40 -8.04
C LYS A 136 -25.50 -7.35 -9.15
N PHE A 137 -24.97 -7.71 -10.32
CA PHE A 137 -24.95 -6.82 -11.48
C PHE A 137 -26.36 -6.34 -11.82
N MET A 138 -27.33 -7.26 -11.94
CA MET A 138 -28.73 -6.94 -12.20
C MET A 138 -29.33 -6.04 -11.10
N TYR A 139 -29.06 -6.35 -9.83
CA TYR A 139 -29.49 -5.54 -8.70
C TYR A 139 -28.99 -4.09 -8.80
N PHE A 140 -27.69 -3.89 -8.97
CA PHE A 140 -27.12 -2.55 -9.03
C PHE A 140 -27.53 -1.81 -10.30
N LYS A 141 -27.65 -2.50 -11.44
CA LYS A 141 -28.03 -1.88 -12.71
C LYS A 141 -29.49 -1.44 -12.74
N TYR A 142 -30.41 -2.28 -12.27
CA TYR A 142 -31.84 -2.06 -12.49
C TYR A 142 -32.63 -1.71 -11.22
N PHE A 143 -32.20 -2.14 -10.04
CA PHE A 143 -33.02 -2.07 -8.83
C PHE A 143 -32.50 -1.06 -7.79
N SER A 144 -31.18 -0.84 -7.71
CA SER A 144 -30.59 0.08 -6.74
C SER A 144 -30.86 1.55 -7.10
N LYS A 145 -31.71 2.22 -6.32
CA LYS A 145 -31.98 3.67 -6.45
C LYS A 145 -30.69 4.50 -6.29
N LYS A 146 -29.84 4.15 -5.32
CA LYS A 146 -28.54 4.81 -5.10
C LYS A 146 -27.63 4.68 -6.32
N ALA A 147 -27.55 3.48 -6.92
CA ALA A 147 -26.72 3.28 -8.12
C ALA A 147 -27.23 4.11 -9.32
N LYS A 148 -28.55 4.19 -9.52
CA LYS A 148 -29.13 5.06 -10.57
C LYS A 148 -28.87 6.54 -10.33
N TYR A 149 -28.97 7.00 -9.08
CA TYR A 149 -28.62 8.38 -8.70
C TYR A 149 -27.13 8.67 -8.98
N ASN A 150 -26.23 7.79 -8.54
CA ASN A 150 -24.81 7.88 -8.80
C ASN A 150 -24.51 7.92 -10.30
N ALA A 151 -25.13 7.04 -11.09
CA ALA A 151 -24.94 7.00 -12.55
C ALA A 151 -25.33 8.31 -13.25
N LYS A 152 -26.39 9.00 -12.78
CA LYS A 152 -26.76 10.32 -13.29
C LYS A 152 -25.66 11.35 -13.02
N ILE A 153 -25.10 11.37 -11.82
CA ILE A 153 -23.99 12.28 -11.47
C ILE A 153 -22.76 11.96 -12.32
N LEU A 154 -22.38 10.68 -12.40
CA LEU A 154 -21.21 10.24 -13.18
C LEU A 154 -21.29 10.64 -14.66
N GLN A 155 -22.49 10.63 -15.25
CA GLN A 155 -22.73 11.02 -16.64
C GLN A 155 -22.92 12.51 -16.89
N ASP A 156 -23.03 13.34 -15.84
CA ASP A 156 -23.24 14.78 -15.96
C ASP A 156 -21.91 15.49 -16.25
N PRO A 157 -21.67 16.05 -17.46
CA PRO A 157 -20.39 16.68 -17.80
C PRO A 157 -20.10 17.95 -17.00
N THR A 158 -21.12 18.58 -16.40
CA THR A 158 -20.96 19.82 -15.62
C THR A 158 -20.42 19.59 -14.22
N LYS A 159 -20.47 18.34 -13.74
CA LYS A 159 -20.01 17.96 -12.41
C LYS A 159 -18.60 17.40 -12.48
N ILE A 160 -17.70 17.94 -11.68
CA ILE A 160 -16.34 17.40 -11.52
C ILE A 160 -16.39 16.19 -10.59
N LYS A 161 -15.66 15.13 -10.92
CA LYS A 161 -15.48 13.97 -10.04
C LYS A 161 -14.01 13.64 -9.91
N TYR A 162 -13.57 13.32 -8.71
CA TYR A 162 -12.25 12.78 -8.46
C TYR A 162 -12.35 11.31 -8.08
N LEU A 163 -11.57 10.45 -8.73
CA LEU A 163 -11.44 9.05 -8.39
C LEU A 163 -10.43 8.88 -7.27
N LEU A 164 -10.91 8.53 -6.08
CA LEU A 164 -10.07 8.25 -4.93
C LEU A 164 -9.36 6.88 -5.01
N PRO A 165 -10.06 5.77 -5.29
CA PRO A 165 -9.47 4.47 -5.03
C PRO A 165 -8.63 3.94 -6.18
N HIS A 166 -7.49 3.41 -5.81
CA HIS A 166 -6.77 2.47 -6.63
C HIS A 166 -7.28 1.01 -6.43
N PRO A 167 -6.94 0.08 -7.33
CA PRO A 167 -7.46 -1.30 -7.33
C PRO A 167 -7.18 -2.13 -6.07
N TYR A 168 -6.17 -1.76 -5.30
CA TYR A 168 -5.79 -2.48 -4.08
C TYR A 168 -6.29 -1.78 -2.80
N PHE A 169 -7.32 -0.92 -2.90
CA PHE A 169 -7.87 -0.14 -1.77
C PHE A 169 -8.18 -0.98 -0.53
N SER A 170 -8.46 -2.28 -0.68
CA SER A 170 -8.72 -3.21 0.42
C SER A 170 -7.50 -3.45 1.34
N ASN A 171 -6.31 -3.11 0.85
CA ASN A 171 -5.08 -3.09 1.61
C ASN A 171 -4.89 -1.69 2.21
N MET A 172 -5.04 -1.60 3.53
CA MET A 172 -4.92 -0.36 4.28
C MET A 172 -3.64 0.43 3.96
N CYS A 173 -2.50 -0.25 3.80
CA CYS A 173 -1.25 0.42 3.47
C CYS A 173 -1.41 1.23 2.20
N HIS A 174 -1.84 0.60 1.10
CA HIS A 174 -1.99 1.33 -0.16
C HIS A 174 -3.06 2.40 -0.08
N PHE A 175 -4.16 2.17 0.64
CA PHE A 175 -5.17 3.22 0.83
C PHE A 175 -4.58 4.44 1.55
N THR A 176 -3.83 4.22 2.63
CA THR A 176 -3.25 5.32 3.43
C THR A 176 -2.06 6.01 2.75
N THR A 177 -1.29 5.30 1.94
CA THR A 177 -0.06 5.84 1.32
C THR A 177 -0.24 6.24 -0.14
N GLU A 178 -1.19 5.66 -0.87
CA GLU A 178 -1.47 5.96 -2.28
C GLU A 178 -2.79 6.72 -2.40
N ASP A 179 -3.93 6.14 -2.03
CA ASP A 179 -5.23 6.81 -2.26
C ASP A 179 -5.36 8.11 -1.46
N TYR A 180 -5.01 8.09 -0.17
CA TYR A 180 -5.15 9.25 0.70
C TYR A 180 -4.18 10.38 0.33
N ALA A 181 -2.93 10.06 -0.02
CA ALA A 181 -2.01 11.09 -0.49
C ALA A 181 -2.46 11.69 -1.84
N GLY A 182 -3.11 10.91 -2.71
CA GLY A 182 -3.74 11.41 -3.93
C GLY A 182 -4.91 12.35 -3.61
N LEU A 183 -5.72 12.00 -2.61
CA LEU A 183 -6.80 12.85 -2.13
C LEU A 183 -6.29 14.20 -1.62
N LEU A 184 -5.18 14.23 -0.88
CA LEU A 184 -4.60 15.48 -0.39
C LEU A 184 -4.16 16.38 -1.55
N ILE A 185 -3.47 15.82 -2.56
CA ILE A 185 -3.10 16.52 -3.79
C ILE A 185 -4.35 17.10 -4.46
N TRP A 186 -5.41 16.30 -4.58
CA TRP A 186 -6.66 16.74 -5.19
C TRP A 186 -7.34 17.85 -4.41
N ILE A 187 -7.43 17.74 -3.09
CA ILE A 187 -8.06 18.75 -2.23
C ILE A 187 -7.33 20.10 -2.38
N ASP A 188 -6.01 20.10 -2.37
CA ASP A 188 -5.21 21.32 -2.53
C ASP A 188 -5.41 21.93 -3.92
N TYR A 189 -5.41 21.10 -4.97
CA TYR A 189 -5.70 21.55 -6.33
C TYR A 189 -7.11 22.13 -6.48
N ALA A 190 -8.13 21.43 -5.97
CA ALA A 190 -9.51 21.85 -6.06
C ALA A 190 -9.77 23.16 -5.30
N LYS A 191 -9.15 23.34 -4.12
CA LYS A 191 -9.19 24.60 -3.37
C LYS A 191 -8.54 25.75 -4.16
N ALA A 192 -7.35 25.52 -4.72
CA ALA A 192 -6.63 26.54 -5.48
C ALA A 192 -7.40 27.02 -6.73
N HIS A 193 -8.26 26.17 -7.29
CA HIS A 193 -9.07 26.46 -8.48
C HIS A 193 -10.56 26.69 -8.16
N ASN A 194 -10.95 26.74 -6.88
CA ASN A 194 -12.33 26.90 -6.44
C ASN A 194 -13.32 25.92 -7.12
N LEU A 195 -12.94 24.64 -7.19
CA LEU A 195 -13.74 23.60 -7.85
C LEU A 195 -14.76 22.99 -6.88
N ASP A 196 -16.01 22.84 -7.33
CA ASP A 196 -17.01 22.00 -6.67
C ASP A 196 -16.98 20.59 -7.26
N TYR A 197 -16.80 19.57 -6.41
CA TYR A 197 -16.52 18.21 -6.87
C TYR A 197 -17.25 17.13 -6.07
N TYR A 198 -17.29 15.94 -6.66
CA TYR A 198 -17.67 14.69 -6.00
C TYR A 198 -16.45 13.79 -5.85
N ILE A 199 -16.41 12.98 -4.79
CA ILE A 199 -15.40 11.95 -4.60
C ILE A 199 -16.01 10.60 -4.95
N ILE A 200 -15.39 9.89 -5.90
CA ILE A 200 -15.73 8.50 -6.20
C ILE A 200 -14.91 7.61 -5.26
N THR A 201 -15.59 6.76 -4.49
CA THR A 201 -14.97 5.89 -3.47
C THR A 201 -15.15 4.40 -3.81
N PRO A 202 -14.39 3.49 -3.15
CA PRO A 202 -14.57 2.05 -3.33
C PRO A 202 -16.00 1.55 -3.15
N PRO A 203 -16.34 0.34 -3.61
CA PRO A 203 -17.64 -0.23 -3.35
C PRO A 203 -17.96 -0.36 -1.87
N GLN A 204 -19.18 0.01 -1.49
CA GLN A 204 -19.70 -0.08 -0.13
C GLN A 204 -20.86 -1.08 -0.07
N TYR A 205 -20.54 -2.37 -0.19
CA TYR A 205 -21.50 -3.46 0.05
C TYR A 205 -20.91 -4.48 1.02
N ARG A 206 -21.70 -5.45 1.48
CA ARG A 206 -21.38 -6.35 2.62
C ARG A 206 -19.94 -6.89 2.68
N GLY A 207 -19.31 -7.20 1.53
CA GLY A 207 -17.93 -7.70 1.50
C GLY A 207 -16.83 -6.64 1.73
N TYR A 208 -17.15 -5.37 1.46
CA TYR A 208 -16.24 -4.23 1.57
C TYR A 208 -16.58 -3.26 2.71
N GLN A 209 -17.75 -3.41 3.36
CA GLN A 209 -18.17 -2.55 4.47
C GLN A 209 -17.10 -2.44 5.57
N LYS A 210 -16.46 -3.57 5.91
CA LYS A 210 -15.38 -3.58 6.91
C LYS A 210 -14.24 -2.60 6.61
N TYR A 211 -13.94 -2.30 5.35
CA TYR A 211 -12.87 -1.34 5.02
C TYR A 211 -13.32 0.11 5.24
N TYR A 212 -14.61 0.39 5.06
CA TYR A 212 -15.21 1.65 5.47
C TYR A 212 -15.14 1.83 6.98
N ASP A 213 -15.52 0.79 7.72
CA ASP A 213 -15.50 0.81 9.18
C ASP A 213 -14.06 0.89 9.73
N TRP A 214 -13.07 0.32 9.02
CA TRP A 214 -11.68 0.28 9.48
C TRP A 214 -10.85 1.53 9.16
N TYR A 215 -11.04 2.17 8.00
CA TYR A 215 -10.20 3.32 7.60
C TYR A 215 -10.80 4.27 6.56
N ILE A 216 -11.63 3.80 5.61
CA ILE A 216 -12.07 4.70 4.51
C ILE A 216 -12.96 5.82 5.04
N GLN A 217 -13.93 5.51 5.92
CA GLN A 217 -14.83 6.54 6.44
C GLN A 217 -14.10 7.53 7.35
N GLU A 218 -13.19 7.05 8.20
CA GLU A 218 -12.37 7.90 9.08
C GLU A 218 -11.56 8.91 8.26
N ILE A 219 -10.94 8.49 7.16
CA ILE A 219 -10.19 9.40 6.27
C ILE A 219 -11.10 10.43 5.60
N LEU A 220 -12.28 10.02 5.11
CA LEU A 220 -13.24 10.96 4.50
C LEU A 220 -13.76 11.97 5.53
N ASP A 221 -13.95 11.56 6.78
CA ASP A 221 -14.38 12.42 7.88
C ASP A 221 -13.26 13.39 8.31
N ILE A 222 -12.00 12.95 8.38
CA ILE A 222 -10.83 13.81 8.62
C ILE A 222 -10.74 14.93 7.58
N GLU A 223 -11.01 14.62 6.32
CA GLU A 223 -11.03 15.61 5.23
C GLU A 223 -12.34 16.38 5.12
N SER A 224 -13.31 16.14 6.02
CA SER A 224 -14.61 16.80 6.02
C SER A 224 -15.36 16.68 4.69
N ILE A 225 -15.24 15.53 4.00
CA ILE A 225 -15.93 15.30 2.71
C ILE A 225 -17.44 15.11 2.98
N PRO A 226 -18.32 15.96 2.43
CA PRO A 226 -19.76 15.84 2.68
C PRO A 226 -20.34 14.53 2.14
N LYS A 227 -21.24 13.90 2.90
CA LYS A 227 -21.81 12.58 2.55
C LYS A 227 -22.58 12.57 1.23
N ASP A 228 -23.19 13.69 0.87
CA ASP A 228 -23.91 13.89 -0.39
C ASP A 228 -22.97 14.12 -1.60
N ARG A 229 -21.68 14.32 -1.34
CA ARG A 229 -20.62 14.43 -2.36
C ARG A 229 -19.85 13.13 -2.58
N ILE A 230 -20.23 12.04 -1.90
CA ILE A 230 -19.58 10.73 -2.03
C ILE A 230 -20.35 9.83 -3.00
N ILE A 231 -19.66 9.36 -4.03
CA ILE A 231 -20.16 8.41 -5.03
C ILE A 231 -19.47 7.06 -4.81
N THR A 232 -20.17 6.13 -4.16
CA THR A 232 -19.65 4.77 -4.00
C THR A 232 -19.77 3.98 -5.30
N LEU A 233 -18.67 3.36 -5.74
CA LEU A 233 -18.68 2.36 -6.81
C LEU A 233 -19.61 1.19 -6.46
N ASN A 234 -20.00 0.45 -7.49
CA ASN A 234 -20.80 -0.76 -7.36
C ASN A 234 -20.40 -1.76 -8.44
N HIS A 235 -21.00 -2.94 -8.46
CA HIS A 235 -20.60 -4.06 -9.31
C HIS A 235 -20.97 -3.87 -10.80
N GLN A 236 -20.48 -2.79 -11.42
CA GLN A 236 -20.69 -2.36 -12.80
C GLN A 236 -19.47 -1.58 -13.31
N ASN A 237 -19.30 -1.56 -14.62
CA ASN A 237 -18.48 -0.57 -15.32
C ASN A 237 -19.32 0.71 -15.49
N HIS A 238 -18.78 1.85 -15.07
CA HIS A 238 -19.45 3.15 -15.17
C HIS A 238 -18.74 3.98 -16.22
N LYS A 239 -19.47 4.42 -17.24
CA LYS A 239 -19.01 5.56 -18.03
C LYS A 239 -19.04 6.79 -17.11
N VAL A 240 -18.05 7.66 -17.21
CA VAL A 240 -17.91 8.87 -16.41
C VAL A 240 -17.47 10.01 -17.31
N LYS A 241 -18.09 11.17 -17.13
CA LYS A 241 -17.67 12.41 -17.79
C LYS A 241 -17.00 13.34 -16.78
N ASN A 242 -16.05 14.14 -17.24
CA ASN A 242 -15.35 15.15 -16.43
C ASN A 242 -14.71 14.50 -15.17
N LEU A 243 -13.86 13.50 -15.44
CA LEU A 243 -13.20 12.67 -14.43
C LEU A 243 -11.78 13.19 -14.19
N TYR A 244 -11.44 13.36 -12.92
CA TYR A 244 -10.09 13.62 -12.47
C TYR A 244 -9.56 12.42 -11.68
N HIS A 245 -8.26 12.18 -11.81
CA HIS A 245 -7.51 11.23 -10.98
C HIS A 245 -6.05 11.69 -10.91
N THR A 246 -5.32 11.16 -9.95
CA THR A 246 -3.88 11.37 -9.86
C THR A 246 -3.14 10.23 -10.54
N SER A 247 -2.05 10.54 -11.22
CA SER A 247 -1.08 9.51 -11.60
C SER A 247 -0.57 8.74 -10.37
N SER A 248 0.08 7.59 -10.57
CA SER A 248 0.74 6.88 -9.46
C SER A 248 1.60 7.84 -8.62
N ILE A 249 1.35 7.85 -7.31
CA ILE A 249 2.02 8.75 -6.35
C ILE A 249 3.02 8.00 -5.46
N ARG A 250 3.39 6.79 -5.87
CA ARG A 250 4.32 5.94 -5.11
C ARG A 250 5.63 6.68 -4.89
N PHE A 251 6.09 6.63 -3.64
CA PHE A 251 7.31 7.26 -3.15
C PHE A 251 7.30 8.80 -3.19
N SER A 252 6.13 9.44 -3.30
CA SER A 252 6.01 10.90 -3.26
C SER A 252 6.11 11.48 -1.84
N THR A 253 6.53 12.74 -1.75
CA THR A 253 6.50 13.51 -0.50
C THR A 253 5.10 13.65 0.11
N TYR A 254 4.05 13.57 -0.71
CA TYR A 254 2.66 13.55 -0.23
C TYR A 254 2.31 12.29 0.58
N GLN A 255 2.98 11.16 0.34
CA GLN A 255 2.79 9.96 1.18
C GLN A 255 3.21 10.25 2.63
N TYR A 256 4.34 10.93 2.79
CA TYR A 256 4.80 11.38 4.11
C TYR A 256 3.81 12.37 4.72
N GLN A 257 3.31 13.34 3.95
CA GLN A 257 2.30 14.29 4.45
C GLN A 257 1.01 13.59 4.89
N ALA A 258 0.53 12.61 4.13
CA ALA A 258 -0.63 11.80 4.48
C ALA A 258 -0.42 11.03 5.79
N ILE A 259 0.72 10.34 5.93
CA ILE A 259 1.09 9.64 7.17
C ILE A 259 1.12 10.61 8.35
N ARG A 260 1.79 11.77 8.20
CA ARG A 260 1.90 12.77 9.26
C ARG A 260 0.53 13.33 9.65
N LYS A 261 -0.34 13.61 8.68
CA LYS A 261 -1.70 14.11 8.94
C LYS A 261 -2.53 13.08 9.71
N LEU A 262 -2.47 11.81 9.34
CA LEU A 262 -3.11 10.73 10.09
C LEU A 262 -2.57 10.63 11.52
N GLN A 263 -1.24 10.62 11.70
CA GLN A 263 -0.61 10.60 13.01
C GLN A 263 -1.08 11.76 13.89
N HIS A 264 -1.03 13.00 13.38
CA HIS A 264 -1.43 14.18 14.15
C HIS A 264 -2.92 14.20 14.49
N THR A 265 -3.77 13.77 13.57
CA THR A 265 -5.23 13.82 13.74
C THR A 265 -5.74 12.72 14.66
N LEU A 266 -5.15 11.53 14.56
CA LEU A 266 -5.61 10.33 15.28
C LEU A 266 -4.82 10.04 16.55
N TYR A 267 -3.78 10.83 16.85
CA TYR A 267 -3.04 10.71 18.09
C TYR A 267 -3.95 10.91 19.30
N ASP A 268 -3.91 9.95 20.21
CA ASP A 268 -4.59 10.00 21.49
C ASP A 268 -3.54 9.97 22.61
N PRO A 269 -3.32 11.07 23.35
CA PRO A 269 -2.34 11.11 24.42
C PRO A 269 -2.68 10.15 25.58
N ASN A 270 -3.95 9.79 25.74
CA ASN A 270 -4.43 8.89 26.80
C ASN A 270 -4.40 7.41 26.39
N PHE A 271 -3.97 7.10 25.17
CA PHE A 271 -3.88 5.72 24.71
C PHE A 271 -2.88 4.92 25.57
N LYS A 272 -3.38 3.82 26.15
CA LYS A 272 -2.58 2.90 26.96
C LYS A 272 -1.57 2.18 26.08
N SER A 273 -0.29 2.46 26.29
CA SER A 273 0.80 1.79 25.56
C SER A 273 0.75 0.27 25.73
N LEU A 274 1.07 -0.45 24.66
CA LEU A 274 1.25 -1.92 24.67
C LEU A 274 2.71 -2.33 24.88
N GLY A 275 3.59 -1.38 25.19
CA GLY A 275 5.04 -1.54 25.20
C GLY A 275 5.69 -0.80 24.02
N ASP A 276 7.02 -0.66 24.09
CA ASP A 276 7.81 -0.01 23.02
C ASP A 276 8.46 -1.01 22.06
N ARG A 277 8.34 -2.31 22.31
CA ARG A 277 8.79 -3.42 21.45
C ARG A 277 7.58 -4.22 21.01
N ILE A 278 7.22 -4.16 19.73
CA ILE A 278 6.02 -4.78 19.19
C ILE A 278 6.39 -5.83 18.16
N TYR A 279 5.86 -7.04 18.33
CA TYR A 279 5.91 -8.10 17.33
C TYR A 279 4.52 -8.26 16.70
N ILE A 280 4.38 -7.96 15.41
CA ILE A 280 3.14 -8.19 14.68
C ILE A 280 3.18 -9.59 14.10
N SER A 281 2.45 -10.50 14.72
CA SER A 281 2.27 -11.86 14.22
C SER A 281 1.35 -11.86 13.00
N ARG A 282 1.68 -12.70 12.02
CA ARG A 282 0.82 -12.97 10.86
C ARG A 282 0.05 -14.28 10.99
N LYS A 283 -0.02 -14.91 12.16
CA LYS A 283 -0.69 -16.22 12.35
C LYS A 283 -2.17 -16.23 11.94
N LYS A 284 -2.85 -15.06 11.93
CA LYS A 284 -4.23 -14.90 11.44
C LYS A 284 -4.35 -14.65 9.93
N SER A 285 -3.24 -14.39 9.24
CA SER A 285 -3.23 -14.22 7.79
C SER A 285 -3.40 -15.56 7.08
N TYR A 286 -4.06 -15.55 5.93
CA TYR A 286 -4.28 -16.75 5.11
C TYR A 286 -2.99 -17.36 4.52
N ARG A 287 -1.91 -16.56 4.42
CA ARG A 287 -0.65 -16.92 3.78
C ARG A 287 0.50 -16.07 4.31
N ARG A 288 1.73 -16.50 4.05
CA ARG A 288 2.96 -15.75 4.41
C ARG A 288 2.99 -15.43 5.91
N PHE A 289 2.84 -16.48 6.70
CA PHE A 289 3.07 -16.46 8.15
C PHE A 289 4.25 -17.37 8.48
N LEU A 290 4.79 -17.24 9.69
CA LEU A 290 5.82 -18.15 10.19
C LEU A 290 5.18 -19.44 10.66
N ILE A 291 5.59 -20.59 10.13
CA ILE A 291 5.05 -21.88 10.61
C ILE A 291 5.43 -22.15 12.06
N ASN A 292 6.53 -21.55 12.53
CA ASN A 292 6.99 -21.59 13.92
C ASN A 292 6.75 -20.24 14.66
N ASP A 293 5.69 -19.51 14.30
CA ASP A 293 5.36 -18.19 14.90
C ASP A 293 5.25 -18.23 16.44
N ASP A 294 4.78 -19.33 17.02
CA ASP A 294 4.64 -19.44 18.49
C ASP A 294 6.00 -19.57 19.19
N GLU A 295 6.93 -20.35 18.64
CA GLU A 295 8.31 -20.46 19.13
C GLU A 295 9.03 -19.11 19.03
N ILE A 296 8.89 -18.43 17.89
CA ILE A 296 9.47 -17.11 17.66
C ILE A 296 8.88 -16.07 18.61
N ALA A 297 7.55 -16.08 18.80
CA ALA A 297 6.89 -15.20 19.75
C ALA A 297 7.38 -15.42 21.18
N GLU A 298 7.49 -16.67 21.63
CA GLU A 298 7.96 -17.00 22.99
C GLU A 298 9.37 -16.44 23.25
N ILE A 299 10.29 -16.59 22.29
CA ILE A 299 11.63 -16.01 22.39
C ILE A 299 11.57 -14.48 22.49
N LEU A 300 10.79 -13.83 21.63
CA LEU A 300 10.67 -12.38 21.59
C LEU A 300 10.05 -11.82 22.88
N GLU A 301 9.02 -12.49 23.42
CA GLU A 301 8.33 -12.08 24.63
C GLU A 301 9.18 -12.34 25.89
N CYS A 302 9.70 -13.55 26.06
CA CYS A 302 10.41 -13.96 27.27
C CYS A 302 11.84 -13.44 27.35
N GLU A 303 12.58 -13.34 26.24
CA GLU A 303 13.99 -12.91 26.26
C GLU A 303 14.18 -11.44 25.93
N TYR A 304 13.28 -10.83 25.14
CA TYR A 304 13.46 -9.48 24.61
C TYR A 304 12.31 -8.52 24.94
N GLY A 305 11.30 -8.95 25.72
CA GLY A 305 10.22 -8.09 26.19
C GLY A 305 9.35 -7.50 25.08
N PHE A 306 9.26 -8.17 23.92
CA PHE A 306 8.29 -7.79 22.90
C PHE A 306 6.87 -8.07 23.37
N ARG A 307 5.91 -7.33 22.81
CA ARG A 307 4.49 -7.65 22.90
C ARG A 307 4.01 -8.19 21.55
N ARG A 308 3.49 -9.42 21.53
CA ARG A 308 2.82 -9.98 20.34
C ARG A 308 1.44 -9.35 20.16
N ILE A 309 1.14 -8.91 18.93
CA ILE A 309 -0.17 -8.39 18.52
C ILE A 309 -0.58 -8.89 17.14
N TYR A 310 -1.86 -8.73 16.79
CA TYR A 310 -2.41 -8.98 15.46
C TYR A 310 -3.07 -7.70 14.94
N MET A 311 -2.62 -7.19 13.80
CA MET A 311 -3.11 -5.90 13.28
C MET A 311 -4.55 -5.97 12.76
N GLU A 312 -5.04 -7.16 12.46
CA GLU A 312 -6.42 -7.40 12.04
C GLU A 312 -7.45 -7.14 13.16
N ASP A 313 -7.00 -7.06 14.42
CA ASP A 313 -7.85 -6.85 15.59
C ASP A 313 -8.09 -5.35 15.92
N TYR A 314 -7.46 -4.44 15.17
CA TYR A 314 -7.46 -3.00 15.47
C TYR A 314 -7.95 -2.15 14.29
N ASP A 315 -8.67 -1.07 14.62
CA ASP A 315 -8.99 0.01 13.67
C ASP A 315 -7.76 0.90 13.38
N LEU A 316 -7.90 1.82 12.42
CA LEU A 316 -6.79 2.69 11.99
C LEU A 316 -6.27 3.58 13.14
N LYS A 317 -7.15 4.26 13.88
CA LYS A 317 -6.77 5.06 15.04
C LYS A 317 -5.95 4.27 16.06
N THR A 318 -6.40 3.06 16.42
CA THR A 318 -5.70 2.21 17.38
C THR A 318 -4.34 1.78 16.84
N LYS A 319 -4.25 1.37 15.57
CA LYS A 319 -2.98 1.01 14.92
C LYS A 319 -1.97 2.15 14.99
N ILE A 320 -2.37 3.35 14.62
CA ILE A 320 -1.51 4.54 14.65
C ILE A 320 -1.00 4.80 16.07
N ASN A 321 -1.88 4.71 17.08
CA ASN A 321 -1.48 4.97 18.46
C ASN A 321 -0.53 3.92 19.05
N ILE A 322 -0.63 2.65 18.62
CA ILE A 322 0.35 1.61 18.95
C ILE A 322 1.69 1.95 18.30
N MET A 323 1.69 2.25 16.99
CA MET A 323 2.93 2.48 16.23
C MET A 323 3.67 3.75 16.69
N LEU A 324 2.97 4.84 17.00
CA LEU A 324 3.55 6.07 17.53
C LEU A 324 4.35 5.86 18.84
N ARG A 325 4.04 4.80 19.60
CA ARG A 325 4.71 4.45 20.86
C ARG A 325 5.74 3.33 20.72
N THR A 326 5.84 2.76 19.52
CA THR A 326 6.72 1.64 19.22
C THR A 326 8.11 2.15 18.83
N LYS A 327 9.14 1.73 19.57
CA LYS A 327 10.55 1.99 19.24
C LYS A 327 11.18 0.86 18.43
N VAL A 328 10.74 -0.38 18.65
CA VAL A 328 11.19 -1.55 17.89
C VAL A 328 9.98 -2.31 17.38
N LEU A 329 9.79 -2.35 16.07
CA LEU A 329 8.77 -3.16 15.43
C LEU A 329 9.40 -4.35 14.75
N MET A 330 8.82 -5.53 14.91
CA MET A 330 9.19 -6.72 14.18
C MET A 330 7.96 -7.36 13.54
N SER A 331 8.04 -7.77 12.28
CA SER A 331 6.97 -8.54 11.62
C SER A 331 7.48 -9.24 10.37
N VAL A 332 6.73 -10.21 9.88
CA VAL A 332 6.89 -10.71 8.52
C VAL A 332 6.49 -9.63 7.52
N GLU A 333 7.36 -9.38 6.55
CA GLU A 333 7.19 -8.34 5.57
C GLU A 333 5.91 -8.48 4.72
N GLY A 334 5.29 -7.33 4.47
CA GLY A 334 4.02 -7.21 3.79
C GLY A 334 3.14 -6.16 4.46
N THR A 335 1.83 -6.27 4.23
CA THR A 335 0.84 -5.29 4.67
C THR A 335 0.88 -4.97 6.16
N SER A 336 1.13 -5.97 7.00
CA SER A 336 1.17 -5.81 8.45
C SER A 336 2.44 -5.07 8.91
N PHE A 337 3.57 -5.33 8.26
CA PHE A 337 4.83 -4.62 8.52
C PHE A 337 4.76 -3.14 8.13
N MET A 338 3.99 -2.82 7.08
CA MET A 338 3.81 -1.43 6.63
C MET A 338 3.12 -0.51 7.64
N ASN A 339 2.51 -1.05 8.71
CA ASN A 339 2.09 -0.21 9.84
C ASN A 339 3.28 0.53 10.48
N GLY A 340 4.50 0.03 10.29
CA GLY A 340 5.76 0.69 10.67
C GLY A 340 5.92 2.09 10.10
N LEU A 341 5.20 2.46 9.03
CA LEU A 341 5.16 3.83 8.53
C LEU A 341 4.68 4.86 9.57
N PHE A 342 3.90 4.42 10.56
CA PHE A 342 3.40 5.27 11.62
C PHE A 342 4.32 5.34 12.85
N THR A 343 5.50 4.71 12.84
CA THR A 343 6.42 4.72 14.00
C THR A 343 7.29 5.97 14.08
N GLU A 344 7.41 6.75 12.99
CA GLU A 344 8.15 8.00 13.04
C GLU A 344 7.46 8.95 14.03
N PRO A 345 8.10 9.30 15.16
CA PRO A 345 7.43 10.04 16.21
C PRO A 345 7.02 11.42 15.73
N ILE A 346 5.85 11.86 16.18
CA ILE A 346 5.50 13.28 16.16
C ILE A 346 6.33 14.00 17.24
N ASN A 347 6.63 15.28 17.04
CA ASN A 347 7.50 16.06 17.95
C ASN A 347 7.11 15.96 19.44
N ALA A 348 5.82 15.69 19.72
CA ALA A 348 5.28 15.52 21.07
C ALA A 348 5.76 14.25 21.82
N LEU A 349 6.36 13.25 21.16
CA LEU A 349 6.74 11.97 21.78
C LEU A 349 8.23 11.82 22.06
N GLY A 350 9.02 12.88 21.86
CA GLY A 350 10.48 12.84 21.97
C GLY A 350 11.11 12.16 20.77
N GLY A 351 11.98 12.87 20.05
CA GLY A 351 12.64 12.37 18.85
C GLY A 351 13.58 11.20 19.17
N GLY A 352 13.12 9.98 18.91
CA GLY A 352 13.94 8.77 18.91
C GLY A 352 13.91 8.11 17.54
N GLN A 353 14.98 7.41 17.19
CA GLN A 353 15.03 6.59 15.99
C GLN A 353 14.31 5.26 16.24
N ALA A 354 13.34 4.91 15.40
CA ALA A 354 12.66 3.61 15.48
C ALA A 354 13.42 2.55 14.68
N LYS A 355 13.42 1.30 15.15
CA LYS A 355 13.96 0.14 14.44
C LYS A 355 12.80 -0.70 13.89
N LEU A 356 12.79 -0.94 12.57
CA LEU A 356 11.84 -1.81 11.89
C LEU A 356 12.55 -3.07 11.40
N ILE A 357 12.26 -4.21 12.02
CA ILE A 357 12.87 -5.51 11.74
C ILE A 357 11.94 -6.33 10.84
N GLY A 358 12.29 -6.45 9.56
CA GLY A 358 11.47 -7.12 8.55
C GLY A 358 11.89 -8.58 8.34
N ILE A 359 11.07 -9.54 8.79
CA ILE A 359 11.29 -10.96 8.52
C ILE A 359 10.83 -11.26 7.09
N ARG A 360 11.73 -11.72 6.22
CA ARG A 360 11.44 -11.88 4.79
C ARG A 360 12.18 -13.06 4.19
N SER A 361 11.62 -13.64 3.13
CA SER A 361 12.38 -14.56 2.30
C SER A 361 13.48 -13.83 1.54
N HIS A 362 14.52 -14.58 1.16
CA HIS A 362 15.54 -14.05 0.26
C HIS A 362 14.95 -13.63 -1.09
N GLU A 363 13.77 -14.07 -1.52
CA GLU A 363 13.22 -13.76 -2.85
C GLU A 363 12.27 -12.55 -2.89
N MET A 364 11.88 -12.01 -1.73
CA MET A 364 10.87 -10.95 -1.63
C MET A 364 11.32 -9.65 -2.30
N THR A 365 10.38 -8.86 -2.86
CA THR A 365 10.63 -7.57 -3.52
C THR A 365 11.10 -6.49 -2.53
N ASN A 366 11.69 -5.40 -3.05
CA ASN A 366 12.23 -4.32 -2.22
C ASN A 366 11.29 -3.13 -2.04
N ASP A 367 9.99 -3.30 -2.33
CA ASP A 367 9.01 -2.21 -2.22
C ASP A 367 8.94 -1.66 -0.79
N THR A 368 9.01 -2.53 0.22
CA THR A 368 9.05 -2.15 1.64
C THR A 368 10.19 -1.17 1.93
N LEU A 369 11.39 -1.46 1.42
CA LEU A 369 12.56 -0.60 1.65
C LEU A 369 12.34 0.79 1.04
N ALA A 370 11.76 0.85 -0.16
CA ALA A 370 11.43 2.10 -0.83
C ALA A 370 10.38 2.91 -0.06
N TYR A 371 9.35 2.26 0.46
CA TYR A 371 8.37 2.92 1.33
C TYR A 371 9.00 3.47 2.61
N LEU A 372 9.89 2.71 3.25
CA LEU A 372 10.54 3.16 4.49
C LEU A 372 11.55 4.27 4.24
N GLY A 373 12.09 4.38 3.03
CA GLY A 373 12.98 5.48 2.64
C GLY A 373 12.34 6.87 2.76
N ILE A 374 11.01 6.98 2.77
CA ILE A 374 10.32 8.27 2.95
C ILE A 374 10.40 8.76 4.41
N LEU A 375 10.70 7.86 5.34
CA LEU A 375 10.81 8.16 6.77
C LEU A 375 12.23 8.62 7.09
N LYS A 376 12.36 9.62 7.96
CA LYS A 376 13.68 10.21 8.28
C LYS A 376 14.37 9.54 9.46
N ASN A 377 13.58 9.01 10.40
CA ASN A 377 14.07 8.55 11.71
C ASN A 377 13.83 7.05 11.92
N VAL A 378 14.02 6.25 10.87
CA VAL A 378 13.77 4.81 10.91
C VAL A 378 14.99 4.01 10.41
N GLU A 379 15.41 3.03 11.21
CA GLU A 379 16.34 1.98 10.78
C GLU A 379 15.54 0.79 10.27
N TYR A 380 15.76 0.40 9.02
CA TYR A 380 15.22 -0.85 8.50
C TYR A 380 16.29 -1.96 8.56
N LEU A 381 15.93 -3.09 9.18
CA LEU A 381 16.83 -4.18 9.54
C LEU A 381 16.20 -5.54 9.17
N PRO A 382 16.39 -6.06 7.95
CA PRO A 382 15.76 -7.32 7.54
C PRO A 382 16.36 -8.53 8.26
N ILE A 383 15.58 -9.58 8.43
CA ILE A 383 16.08 -10.91 8.81
C ILE A 383 15.62 -11.89 7.74
N ILE A 384 16.58 -12.57 7.11
CA ILE A 384 16.27 -13.56 6.09
C ILE A 384 15.77 -14.87 6.75
N CYS A 385 14.67 -15.38 6.22
CA CYS A 385 14.07 -16.65 6.63
C CYS A 385 13.84 -17.59 5.44
N ASP A 386 13.62 -18.86 5.71
CA ASP A 386 13.43 -19.88 4.69
C ASP A 386 11.98 -19.96 4.22
N ILE A 387 11.79 -20.35 2.96
CA ILE A 387 10.48 -20.78 2.44
C ILE A 387 10.33 -22.26 2.76
N LYS A 388 9.34 -22.63 3.59
CA LYS A 388 9.12 -24.04 3.95
C LYS A 388 8.14 -24.73 3.01
N GLU A 389 7.09 -24.01 2.63
CA GLU A 389 6.04 -24.52 1.74
C GLU A 389 6.01 -23.63 0.52
N GLN A 390 6.52 -24.13 -0.60
CA GLN A 390 6.43 -23.43 -1.87
C GLN A 390 4.99 -23.46 -2.37
N ILE A 391 4.27 -22.36 -2.18
CA ILE A 391 2.88 -22.21 -2.62
C ILE A 391 2.86 -21.27 -3.83
N GLY A 392 2.38 -21.76 -4.97
CA GLY A 392 2.29 -21.01 -6.22
C GLY A 392 3.48 -21.22 -7.15
N GLU A 393 3.47 -20.50 -8.28
CA GLU A 393 4.46 -20.63 -9.35
C GLU A 393 5.11 -19.27 -9.67
N GLY A 394 6.36 -19.33 -10.16
CA GLY A 394 7.12 -18.18 -10.62
C GLY A 394 7.34 -17.10 -9.56
N LYS A 395 7.24 -15.83 -9.96
CA LYS A 395 7.54 -14.65 -9.12
C LYS A 395 6.57 -14.46 -7.94
N SER A 396 5.52 -15.26 -7.84
CA SER A 396 4.49 -15.16 -6.79
C SER A 396 4.74 -16.08 -5.59
N VAL A 397 5.74 -16.96 -5.66
CA VAL A 397 6.04 -17.96 -4.63
C VAL A 397 6.19 -17.30 -3.26
N TRP A 398 7.08 -16.31 -3.12
CA TRP A 398 7.29 -15.63 -1.84
C TRP A 398 6.03 -14.96 -1.26
N ALA A 399 5.10 -14.51 -2.09
CA ALA A 399 3.90 -13.81 -1.66
C ALA A 399 2.83 -14.75 -1.07
N CYS A 400 2.94 -16.04 -1.39
CA CYS A 400 1.99 -17.08 -1.04
C CYS A 400 2.57 -18.10 -0.06
N SER A 401 3.87 -18.34 -0.09
CA SER A 401 4.54 -19.34 0.72
C SER A 401 4.59 -19.01 2.20
N ASN A 402 4.53 -20.05 3.03
CA ASN A 402 4.78 -19.94 4.46
C ASN A 402 6.28 -19.98 4.74
N LEU A 403 6.67 -19.29 5.80
CA LEU A 403 8.05 -19.00 6.14
C LEU A 403 8.48 -19.78 7.38
N TYR A 404 9.77 -20.03 7.52
CA TYR A 404 10.37 -20.59 8.73
C TYR A 404 11.58 -19.76 9.13
N LEU A 405 11.61 -19.30 10.38
CA LEU A 405 12.73 -18.53 10.91
C LEU A 405 13.48 -19.40 11.92
N ASN A 406 14.78 -19.61 11.70
CA ASN A 406 15.61 -20.32 12.66
C ASN A 406 15.76 -19.51 13.97
N PRO A 407 15.43 -20.09 15.15
CA PRO A 407 15.51 -19.41 16.44
C PRO A 407 16.89 -18.86 16.83
N ASP A 408 17.96 -19.60 16.54
CA ASP A 408 19.31 -19.19 16.89
C ASP A 408 19.80 -18.07 15.98
N TYR A 409 19.42 -18.14 14.70
CA TYR A 409 19.65 -17.05 13.75
C TYR A 409 18.92 -15.78 14.16
N LEU A 410 17.66 -15.88 14.64
CA LEU A 410 16.93 -14.76 15.22
C LEU A 410 17.73 -14.12 16.36
N ARG A 411 18.15 -14.90 17.36
CA ARG A 411 18.92 -14.37 18.50
C ARG A 411 20.22 -13.70 18.06
N GLN A 412 20.95 -14.32 17.12
CA GLN A 412 22.17 -13.75 16.54
C GLN A 412 21.89 -12.38 15.91
N LYS A 413 20.81 -12.26 15.12
CA LYS A 413 20.44 -11.01 14.45
C LYS A 413 19.96 -9.94 15.41
N LEU A 414 19.16 -10.28 16.41
CA LEU A 414 18.74 -9.35 17.44
C LEU A 414 19.94 -8.77 18.20
N SER A 415 20.93 -9.61 18.53
CA SER A 415 22.19 -9.16 19.14
C SER A 415 22.96 -8.20 18.21
N LEU A 416 23.13 -8.56 16.93
CA LEU A 416 23.77 -7.71 15.91
C LEU A 416 23.04 -6.36 15.71
N TYR A 417 21.72 -6.35 15.87
CA TYR A 417 20.87 -5.17 15.77
C TYR A 417 20.74 -4.39 17.08
N GLU A 418 21.53 -4.78 18.09
CA GLU A 418 21.60 -4.13 19.41
C GLU A 418 20.23 -4.11 20.08
N ILE A 419 19.46 -5.20 19.94
CA ILE A 419 18.23 -5.42 20.67
C ILE A 419 18.59 -6.15 21.96
N GLN A 420 18.57 -5.42 23.06
CA GLN A 420 18.97 -5.92 24.37
C GLN A 420 17.95 -6.93 24.91
N LYS A 421 18.44 -7.98 25.56
CA LYS A 421 17.60 -8.86 26.39
C LYS A 421 17.07 -8.10 27.61
N ILE A 422 15.94 -8.55 28.17
CA ILE A 422 15.35 -7.98 29.40
C ILE A 422 16.04 -8.43 30.68
#